data_AF-A0A6S6SJS1-F1
#
_entry.id   AF-A0A6S6SJS1-F1
#
_cell.length_a   1.000
_cell.length_b   1.000
_cell.length_c   1.000
_cell.angle_alpha   90.00
_cell.angle_beta   90.00
_cell.angle_gamma   90.00
#
_symmetry.space_group_name_H-M   'P 1'
#
loop_
_entity.id
_entity.type
_entity.pdbx_description
1 polymer ?
#
loop_
_entity_poly.entity_id
_entity_poly.type
_entity_poly.pdbx_seq_one_letter_code
_entity_poly.pdbx_strand_id
1 'polypeptide(L)'
;MNTETLLKKEMLTTIQQALKSRSNALNQTSILNYDEKGRVKSYINPNHQSTQYFYDKLDRVTSTRDAINNELNYKYNNKAQLQAIIDPTKNQTQYSYDKQGRVEQEELPNSKVVEKVYNK
;
A
#
# COMPACT_ATOMS: atom_id res chain seq x y z
N MET A 1 -10.82 34.44 -18.78
CA MET A 1 -10.08 33.78 -17.69
C MET A 1 -10.69 34.28 -16.38
N ASN A 2 -11.49 33.44 -15.74
CA ASN A 2 -12.43 33.78 -14.67
C ASN A 2 -11.79 33.63 -13.28
N THR A 3 -12.11 34.55 -12.38
CA THR A 3 -11.65 34.63 -10.99
C THR A 3 -11.92 33.36 -10.19
N GLU A 4 -12.98 32.62 -10.52
CA GLU A 4 -13.31 31.33 -9.92
C GLU A 4 -12.26 30.23 -10.20
N THR A 5 -11.63 30.25 -11.38
CA THR A 5 -10.59 29.30 -11.76
C THR A 5 -9.24 29.65 -11.11
N LEU A 6 -8.99 30.93 -10.86
CA LEU A 6 -7.81 31.41 -10.14
C LEU A 6 -7.89 31.02 -8.64
N LEU A 7 -9.06 31.21 -8.01
CA LEU A 7 -9.29 30.83 -6.61
C LEU A 7 -9.17 29.31 -6.39
N LYS A 8 -9.72 28.48 -7.29
CA LYS A 8 -9.54 27.02 -7.22
C LYS A 8 -8.09 26.57 -7.38
N LYS A 9 -7.32 27.24 -8.25
CA LYS A 9 -5.91 26.94 -8.49
C LYS A 9 -5.06 27.32 -7.28
N GLU A 10 -5.29 28.48 -6.69
CA GLU A 10 -4.60 28.93 -5.48
C GLU A 10 -4.93 28.03 -4.29
N MET A 11 -6.20 27.65 -4.10
CA MET A 11 -6.58 26.75 -3.01
C MET A 11 -5.96 25.33 -3.16
N LEU A 12 -5.86 24.82 -4.39
CA LEU A 12 -5.19 23.56 -4.69
C LEU A 12 -3.67 23.65 -4.42
N THR A 13 -3.05 24.78 -4.77
CA THR A 13 -1.64 25.08 -4.47
C THR A 13 -1.37 25.17 -2.97
N THR A 14 -2.29 25.74 -2.19
CA THR A 14 -2.15 25.81 -0.73
C THR A 14 -2.31 24.44 -0.06
N ILE A 15 -3.21 23.59 -0.55
CA ILE A 15 -3.33 22.21 -0.03
C ILE A 15 -2.09 21.38 -0.40
N GLN A 16 -1.51 21.56 -1.58
CA GLN A 16 -0.22 20.98 -1.94
C GLN A 16 0.93 21.48 -1.04
N GLN A 17 0.91 22.75 -0.62
CA GLN A 17 1.86 23.30 0.36
C GLN A 17 1.64 22.73 1.78
N ALA A 18 0.40 22.39 2.17
CA ALA A 18 0.11 21.74 3.45
C ALA A 18 0.49 20.25 3.46
N LEU A 19 0.39 19.56 2.32
CA LEU A 19 0.96 18.23 2.12
C LEU A 19 2.50 18.23 2.20
N LYS A 20 3.13 19.41 2.20
CA LYS A 20 4.58 19.61 2.30
C LYS A 20 5.14 19.50 3.73
N SER A 21 4.30 19.46 4.77
CA SER A 21 4.72 19.68 6.17
C SER A 21 4.86 18.43 7.05
N ARG A 22 4.93 17.21 6.49
CA ARG A 22 5.63 16.10 7.16
C ARG A 22 7.11 16.13 6.76
N SER A 23 7.78 17.21 7.11
CA SER A 23 9.24 17.26 7.07
C SER A 23 9.77 16.49 8.27
N ASN A 24 10.57 15.46 8.04
CA ASN A 24 11.50 15.00 9.08
C ASN A 24 12.59 16.08 9.30
N ALA A 25 13.51 15.85 10.24
CA ALA A 25 14.58 16.80 10.60
C ALA A 25 15.48 17.26 9.42
N LEU A 26 15.33 16.70 8.22
CA LEU A 26 16.09 16.99 7.01
C LEU A 26 15.30 17.76 5.93
N ASN A 27 14.14 18.36 6.26
CA ASN A 27 13.25 19.01 5.29
C ASN A 27 12.73 18.07 4.18
N GLN A 28 12.75 16.76 4.42
CA GLN A 28 12.23 15.77 3.49
C GLN A 28 10.72 15.65 3.67
N THR A 29 9.98 16.14 2.69
CA THR A 29 8.53 16.02 2.63
C THR A 29 8.12 14.65 2.14
N SER A 30 7.14 14.03 2.79
CA SER A 30 6.34 12.95 2.20
C SER A 30 4.88 13.36 2.06
N ILE A 31 4.24 12.96 0.97
CA ILE A 31 2.84 13.30 0.67
C ILE A 31 1.98 12.06 0.80
N LEU A 32 0.89 12.16 1.56
CA LEU A 32 -0.18 11.16 1.59
C LEU A 32 -1.42 11.75 0.92
N ASN A 33 -1.91 11.07 -0.12
CA ASN A 33 -3.19 11.38 -0.73
C ASN A 33 -4.21 10.34 -0.27
N TYR A 34 -5.44 10.76 -0.08
CA TYR A 34 -6.52 9.90 0.41
C TYR A 34 -7.61 9.74 -0.66
N ASP A 35 -8.34 8.63 -0.59
CA ASP A 35 -9.57 8.44 -1.36
C ASP A 35 -10.78 9.07 -0.64
N GLU A 36 -11.97 8.97 -1.26
CA GLU A 36 -13.22 9.52 -0.72
C GLU A 36 -13.64 8.89 0.61
N LYS A 37 -13.12 7.70 0.95
CA LYS A 37 -13.36 7.03 2.23
C LYS A 37 -12.30 7.40 3.28
N GLY A 38 -11.36 8.29 2.96
CA GLY A 38 -10.26 8.69 3.85
C GLY A 38 -9.15 7.64 3.97
N ARG A 39 -9.09 6.64 3.09
CA ARG A 39 -8.01 5.64 3.05
C ARG A 39 -6.85 6.17 2.20
N VAL A 40 -5.62 5.78 2.51
CA VAL A 40 -4.44 6.23 1.75
C VAL A 40 -4.51 5.72 0.32
N LYS A 41 -4.71 6.61 -0.66
CA LYS A 41 -4.73 6.28 -2.09
C LYS A 41 -3.32 6.25 -2.68
N SER A 42 -2.46 7.17 -2.24
CA SER A 42 -1.06 7.16 -2.64
C SER A 42 -0.15 7.79 -1.59
N TYR A 43 1.11 7.35 -1.62
CA TYR A 43 2.20 7.88 -0.84
C TYR A 43 3.32 8.31 -1.77
N ILE A 44 3.81 9.54 -1.64
CA ILE A 44 4.99 10.01 -2.35
C ILE A 44 6.09 10.19 -1.31
N ASN A 45 7.17 9.42 -1.47
CA ASN A 45 8.32 9.49 -0.57
C ASN A 45 9.16 10.76 -0.85
N PRO A 46 10.16 11.08 -0.01
CA PRO A 46 11.02 12.24 -0.24
C PRO A 46 11.83 12.23 -1.53
N ASN A 47 12.02 11.06 -2.14
CA ASN A 47 12.68 10.90 -3.44
C ASN A 47 11.70 11.08 -4.61
N HIS A 48 10.50 11.61 -4.35
CA HIS A 48 9.42 11.81 -5.32
C HIS A 48 8.91 10.52 -5.99
N GLN A 49 9.18 9.36 -5.39
CA GLN A 49 8.64 8.08 -5.87
C GLN A 49 7.26 7.86 -5.25
N SER A 50 6.27 7.59 -6.12
CA SER A 50 4.90 7.31 -5.71
C SER A 50 4.67 5.80 -5.50
N THR A 51 3.89 5.47 -4.47
CA THR A 51 3.25 4.17 -4.28
C THR A 51 1.74 4.37 -4.24
N GLN A 52 1.01 3.65 -5.08
CA GLN A 52 -0.45 3.65 -5.10
C GLN A 52 -0.98 2.43 -4.33
N TYR A 53 -2.13 2.60 -3.68
CA TYR A 53 -2.79 1.54 -2.93
C TYR A 53 -4.20 1.32 -3.47
N PHE A 54 -4.56 0.06 -3.66
CA PHE A 54 -5.88 -0.37 -4.14
C PHE A 54 -6.54 -1.22 -3.07
N TYR A 55 -7.85 -1.10 -2.95
CA TYR A 55 -8.60 -1.69 -1.86
C TYR A 55 -9.80 -2.48 -2.35
N ASP A 56 -10.16 -3.54 -1.62
CA ASP A 56 -11.45 -4.21 -1.80
C ASP A 56 -12.61 -3.49 -1.08
N LYS A 57 -13.80 -4.10 -1.16
CA LYS A 57 -15.03 -3.60 -0.51
C LYS A 57 -14.98 -3.67 1.01
N LEU A 58 -14.06 -4.45 1.58
CA LEU A 58 -13.84 -4.59 3.02
C LEU A 58 -12.68 -3.68 3.50
N ASP A 59 -12.27 -2.72 2.67
CA ASP A 59 -11.24 -1.74 2.96
C ASP A 59 -9.84 -2.33 3.21
N ARG A 60 -9.57 -3.53 2.66
CA ARG A 60 -8.25 -4.19 2.72
C ARG A 60 -7.44 -3.89 1.47
N VAL A 61 -6.13 -3.69 1.60
CA VAL A 61 -5.23 -3.41 0.45
C VAL A 61 -5.09 -4.66 -0.42
N THR A 62 -5.64 -4.65 -1.63
CA THR A 62 -5.52 -5.78 -2.57
C THR A 62 -4.36 -5.64 -3.53
N SER A 63 -3.83 -4.44 -3.72
CA SER A 63 -2.68 -4.21 -4.59
C SER A 63 -1.91 -2.96 -4.17
N THR A 64 -0.59 -2.98 -4.36
CA THR A 64 0.23 -1.77 -4.40
C THR A 64 0.95 -1.67 -5.72
N ARG A 65 1.08 -0.44 -6.23
CA ARG A 65 1.82 -0.15 -7.47
C ARG A 65 2.86 0.91 -7.22
N ASP A 66 4.10 0.65 -7.60
CA ASP A 66 5.20 1.61 -7.47
C ASP A 66 5.23 2.64 -8.62
N ALA A 67 6.20 3.55 -8.57
CA ALA A 67 6.33 4.65 -9.53
C ALA A 67 6.69 4.19 -10.96
N ILE A 68 7.19 2.96 -11.12
CA ILE A 68 7.55 2.35 -12.40
C ILE A 68 6.54 1.28 -12.84
N ASN A 69 5.36 1.25 -12.20
CA ASN A 69 4.25 0.34 -12.46
C ASN A 69 4.50 -1.14 -12.12
N ASN A 70 5.48 -1.45 -11.26
CA ASN A 70 5.52 -2.77 -10.64
C ASN A 70 4.36 -2.90 -9.66
N GLU A 71 3.60 -3.98 -9.81
CA GLU A 71 2.41 -4.23 -9.02
C GLU A 71 2.54 -5.49 -8.16
N LEU A 72 2.40 -5.33 -6.84
CA LEU A 72 2.21 -6.42 -5.90
C LEU A 72 0.73 -6.63 -5.66
N ASN A 73 0.25 -7.86 -5.75
CA ASN A 73 -1.14 -8.21 -5.45
C ASN A 73 -1.22 -9.03 -4.16
N TYR A 74 -2.23 -8.73 -3.34
CA TYR A 74 -2.49 -9.39 -2.07
C TYR A 74 -3.81 -10.15 -2.12
N LYS A 75 -3.79 -11.41 -1.70
CA LYS A 75 -5.01 -12.22 -1.52
C LYS A 75 -5.22 -12.45 -0.03
N TYR A 76 -6.48 -12.44 0.39
CA TYR A 76 -6.86 -12.68 1.78
C TYR A 76 -7.81 -13.86 1.88
N ASN A 77 -7.70 -14.64 2.95
CA ASN A 77 -8.66 -15.68 3.27
C ASN A 77 -9.94 -15.08 3.91
N ASN A 78 -10.92 -15.94 4.20
CA ASN A 78 -12.21 -15.55 4.81
C ASN A 78 -12.08 -14.98 6.24
N LYS A 79 -10.94 -15.21 6.91
CA LYS A 79 -10.61 -14.64 8.22
C LYS A 79 -9.83 -13.32 8.11
N ALA A 80 -9.76 -12.73 6.92
CA ALA A 80 -9.00 -11.52 6.60
C ALA A 80 -7.49 -11.62 6.87
N GLN A 81 -6.93 -12.84 6.83
CA GLN A 81 -5.49 -13.06 6.92
C GLN A 81 -4.88 -13.12 5.52
N LEU A 82 -3.63 -12.64 5.36
CA LEU A 82 -2.93 -12.61 4.07
C LEU A 82 -2.64 -14.04 3.59
N GLN A 83 -3.28 -14.46 2.51
CA GLN A 83 -3.11 -15.80 1.94
C GLN A 83 -2.00 -15.85 0.89
N ALA A 84 -1.81 -14.77 0.13
CA ALA A 84 -0.77 -14.73 -0.89
C ALA A 84 -0.30 -13.30 -1.22
N ILE A 85 0.98 -13.20 -1.59
CA ILE A 85 1.57 -12.04 -2.27
C ILE A 85 2.00 -12.50 -3.65
N ILE A 86 1.59 -11.78 -4.70
CA ILE A 86 1.97 -12.07 -6.08
C ILE A 86 2.77 -10.88 -6.61
N ASP A 87 3.98 -11.14 -7.10
CA ASP A 87 4.86 -10.11 -7.63
C ASP A 87 4.52 -9.74 -9.10
N PRO A 88 5.17 -8.70 -9.68
CA PRO A 88 4.91 -8.29 -11.05
C PRO A 88 5.24 -9.38 -12.09
N THR A 89 6.21 -10.25 -11.76
CA THR A 89 6.63 -11.40 -12.58
C THR A 89 5.75 -12.64 -12.37
N LYS A 90 4.66 -12.52 -11.62
CA LYS A 90 3.69 -13.58 -11.30
C LYS A 90 4.22 -14.68 -10.38
N ASN A 91 5.36 -14.45 -9.74
CA ASN A 91 5.80 -15.32 -8.65
C ASN A 91 4.88 -15.11 -7.44
N GLN A 92 4.53 -16.20 -6.77
CA GLN A 92 3.58 -16.17 -5.65
C GLN A 92 4.23 -16.73 -4.39
N THR A 93 4.14 -15.97 -3.30
CA THR A 93 4.40 -16.46 -1.95
C THR A 93 3.07 -16.72 -1.26
N GLN A 94 2.88 -17.91 -0.69
CA GLN A 94 1.64 -18.31 -0.03
C GLN A 94 1.85 -18.50 1.48
N TYR A 95 0.81 -18.21 2.25
CA TYR A 95 0.81 -18.34 3.70
C TYR A 95 -0.36 -19.21 4.16
N SER A 96 -0.08 -20.17 5.03
CA SER A 96 -1.09 -20.92 5.79
C SER A 96 -0.98 -20.59 7.27
N TYR A 97 -2.06 -20.83 8.02
CA TYR A 97 -2.18 -20.40 9.40
C TYR A 97 -2.67 -21.54 10.29
N ASP A 98 -2.11 -21.61 11.49
CA ASP A 98 -2.57 -22.52 12.53
C ASP A 98 -3.94 -22.08 13.11
N LYS A 99 -4.47 -22.86 14.05
CA LYS A 99 -5.75 -22.57 14.70
C LYS A 99 -5.74 -21.28 15.52
N GLN A 100 -4.57 -20.81 15.95
CA GLN A 100 -4.37 -19.56 16.69
C GLN A 100 -4.17 -18.37 15.75
N GLY A 101 -4.11 -18.58 14.43
CA GLY A 101 -3.93 -17.55 13.44
C GLY A 101 -2.47 -17.12 13.23
N ARG A 102 -1.51 -17.92 13.68
CA ARG A 102 -0.07 -17.72 13.43
C ARG A 102 0.32 -18.38 12.11
N VAL A 103 1.31 -17.84 11.40
CA VAL A 103 1.76 -18.37 10.09
C VAL A 103 2.42 -19.73 10.27
N GLU A 104 1.73 -20.82 9.95
CA GLU A 104 2.24 -22.19 10.08
C GLU A 104 3.18 -22.56 8.92
N GLN A 105 2.87 -22.10 7.71
CA GLN A 105 3.62 -22.39 6.50
C GLN A 105 3.77 -21.13 5.64
N GLU A 106 4.95 -20.98 5.06
CA GLU A 106 5.26 -20.03 4.00
C GLU A 106 5.82 -20.79 2.80
N GLU A 107 5.11 -20.77 1.68
CA GLU A 107 5.55 -21.37 0.42
C GLU A 107 6.10 -20.28 -0.50
N LEU A 108 7.38 -20.37 -0.83
CA LEU A 108 8.08 -19.43 -1.71
C LEU A 108 7.85 -19.79 -3.19
N PRO A 109 8.09 -18.86 -4.13
CA PRO A 109 7.86 -19.09 -5.56
C PRO A 109 8.63 -20.27 -6.18
N ASN A 110 9.75 -20.66 -5.57
CA ASN A 110 10.54 -21.82 -5.99
C ASN A 110 10.04 -23.14 -5.37
N SER A 111 8.79 -23.18 -4.90
CA SER A 111 8.15 -24.29 -4.18
C SER A 111 8.88 -24.70 -2.89
N LYS A 112 9.80 -23.87 -2.40
CA LYS A 112 10.42 -24.08 -1.09
C LYS A 112 9.40 -23.75 -0.01
N VAL A 113 9.15 -24.72 0.85
CA VAL A 113 8.30 -24.55 2.03
C VAL A 113 9.16 -24.21 3.24
N VAL A 114 8.75 -23.19 3.98
CA VAL A 114 9.27 -22.84 5.30
C VAL A 114 8.16 -23.08 6.31
N GLU A 115 8.30 -24.13 7.12
CA GLU A 115 7.38 -24.42 8.23
C GLU A 115 7.84 -23.69 9.49
N LYS A 116 6.90 -23.07 10.20
CA LYS A 116 7.16 -22.40 11.47
C LYS A 116 6.46 -23.18 12.58
N VAL A 117 7.27 -23.89 13.37
CA VAL A 117 6.78 -24.61 14.54
C VAL A 117 6.71 -23.64 15.72
N TYR A 118 5.50 -23.35 16.18
CA TYR A 118 5.29 -22.59 17.40
C TYR A 118 4.91 -23.53 18.54
N ASN A 119 5.64 -23.45 19.64
CA ASN A 119 5.29 -24.16 20.87
C ASN A 119 3.92 -23.67 21.38
N LYS A 120 3.15 -24.59 21.97
CA LYS A 120 1.81 -24.34 22.53
C LYS A 120 1.91 -23.68 23.90
#